data_AF-A0A937JXG1-F1
#
_entry.id   AF-A0A937JXG1-F1
#
_cell.length_a   1.000
_cell.length_b   1.000
_cell.length_c   1.000
_cell.angle_alpha   90.00
_cell.angle_beta   90.00
_cell.angle_gamma   90.00
#
_symmetry.space_group_name_H-M   'P 1'
#
loop_
_entity.id
_entity.type
_entity.pdbx_description
1 polymer ?
#
loop_
_entity_poly.entity_id
_entity_poly.type
_entity_poly.pdbx_seq_one_letter_code
_entity_poly.pdbx_strand_id
1 'polypeptide(L)'
;MNTREKIIILAREQILKMGYKGFSFNDISAPLNVKNAAIHYYFPTKEDLGLEVLNNEIERFQNWFANIEDLSCWQKLEAFFELYDVRLIEQQMCMLGSLCSSFFTVTEAIQDRLKLIMNDIEEWLIGVINEGVAEEAFNFVGEPKDKAKVILCSLVAGVQFTRALEEDYFTRLKHQLRLELNIHTND
;
A
#
# COMPACT_ATOMS: atom_id res chain seq x y z
N MET A 1 22.13 -5.18 -8.47
CA MET A 1 21.28 -5.72 -7.40
C MET A 1 22.00 -6.85 -6.68
N ASN A 2 22.25 -6.71 -5.38
CA ASN A 2 22.96 -7.69 -4.55
C ASN A 2 21.99 -8.73 -3.91
N THR A 3 22.52 -9.74 -3.21
CA THR A 3 21.71 -10.80 -2.59
C THR A 3 20.80 -10.27 -1.49
N ARG A 4 21.27 -9.31 -0.68
CA ARG A 4 20.45 -8.69 0.38
C ARG A 4 19.21 -8.01 -0.20
N GLU A 5 19.37 -7.23 -1.28
CA GLU A 5 18.27 -6.57 -1.99
C GLU A 5 17.26 -7.58 -2.54
N LYS A 6 17.73 -8.68 -3.15
CA LYS A 6 16.85 -9.75 -3.63
C LYS A 6 16.02 -10.38 -2.51
N ILE A 7 16.62 -10.58 -1.34
CA ILE A 7 15.92 -11.10 -0.16
C ILE A 7 14.81 -10.14 0.28
N ILE A 8 15.07 -8.83 0.33
CA ILE A 8 14.09 -7.81 0.71
C ILE A 8 12.93 -7.78 -0.28
N ILE A 9 13.22 -7.80 -1.59
CA ILE A 9 12.18 -7.79 -2.65
C ILE A 9 11.28 -9.02 -2.53
N LEU A 10 11.86 -10.22 -2.40
CA LEU A 10 11.08 -11.44 -2.24
C LEU A 10 10.28 -11.45 -0.93
N ALA A 11 10.87 -11.00 0.18
CA ALA A 11 10.16 -10.89 1.45
C ALA A 11 8.95 -9.96 1.33
N ARG A 12 9.11 -8.82 0.65
CA ARG A 12 8.01 -7.88 0.36
C ARG A 12 6.92 -8.57 -0.46
N GLU A 13 7.25 -9.27 -1.53
CA GLU A 13 6.26 -10.01 -2.32
C GLU A 13 5.50 -11.03 -1.48
N GLN A 14 6.20 -11.78 -0.61
CA GLN A 14 5.57 -12.74 0.28
C GLN A 14 4.64 -12.07 1.30
N ILE A 15 5.04 -10.93 1.87
CA ILE A 15 4.20 -10.14 2.78
C ILE A 15 2.93 -9.67 2.08
N LEU A 16 3.02 -9.23 0.83
CA LEU A 16 1.85 -8.74 0.07
C LEU A 16 0.93 -9.89 -0.39
N LYS A 17 1.46 -11.10 -0.61
CA LYS A 17 0.66 -12.27 -1.02
C LYS A 17 0.01 -13.00 0.15
N MET A 18 0.78 -13.27 1.21
CA MET A 18 0.39 -14.18 2.29
C MET A 18 0.31 -13.52 3.68
N GLY A 19 0.66 -12.24 3.78
CA GLY A 19 0.76 -11.56 5.06
C GLY A 19 2.10 -11.78 5.75
N TYR A 20 2.45 -10.87 6.66
CA TYR A 20 3.73 -10.94 7.39
C TYR A 20 3.90 -12.25 8.15
N LYS A 21 2.85 -12.78 8.78
CA LYS A 21 2.93 -14.06 9.50
C LYS A 21 2.92 -15.28 8.58
N GLY A 22 2.38 -15.16 7.37
CA GLY A 22 2.17 -16.30 6.47
C GLY A 22 3.45 -16.84 5.84
N PHE A 23 4.51 -16.03 5.68
CA PHE A 23 5.73 -16.47 5.00
C PHE A 23 6.80 -17.05 5.91
N SER A 24 7.69 -17.84 5.35
CA SER A 24 8.86 -18.46 6.00
C SER A 24 10.15 -18.12 5.24
N PHE A 25 11.31 -18.36 5.84
CA PHE A 25 12.59 -18.19 5.14
C PHE A 25 12.76 -19.16 3.97
N ASN A 26 12.04 -20.30 3.96
CA ASN A 26 12.01 -21.21 2.80
C ASN A 26 11.36 -20.53 1.59
N ASP A 27 10.31 -19.72 1.80
CA ASP A 27 9.60 -19.02 0.73
C ASP A 27 10.48 -17.95 0.04
N ILE A 28 11.63 -17.62 0.65
CA ILE A 28 12.63 -16.69 0.13
C ILE A 28 13.85 -17.43 -0.42
N SER A 29 14.33 -18.44 0.33
CA SER A 29 15.56 -19.16 -0.03
C SER A 29 15.37 -20.08 -1.24
N ALA A 30 14.21 -20.69 -1.38
CA ALA A 30 13.92 -21.62 -2.48
C ALA A 30 13.93 -20.93 -3.86
N PRO A 31 13.24 -19.79 -4.09
CA PRO A 31 13.33 -19.06 -5.36
C PRO A 31 14.75 -18.56 -5.69
N LEU A 32 15.57 -18.30 -4.67
CA LEU A 32 16.97 -17.88 -4.84
C LEU A 32 17.94 -19.05 -5.05
N ASN A 33 17.46 -20.30 -4.92
CA ASN A 33 18.29 -21.50 -4.91
C ASN A 33 19.46 -21.41 -3.89
N VAL A 34 19.17 -20.89 -2.70
CA VAL A 34 20.13 -20.80 -1.58
C VAL A 34 19.60 -21.53 -0.35
N LYS A 35 20.47 -21.81 0.63
CA LYS A 35 20.06 -22.36 1.93
C LYS A 35 19.52 -21.27 2.84
N ASN A 36 18.61 -21.61 3.76
CA ASN A 36 18.12 -20.67 4.79
C ASN A 36 19.25 -20.00 5.59
N ALA A 37 20.37 -20.69 5.81
CA ALA A 37 21.54 -20.12 6.48
C ALA A 37 22.07 -18.86 5.77
N ALA A 38 21.95 -18.77 4.44
CA ALA A 38 22.32 -17.58 3.70
C ALA A 38 21.36 -16.41 3.97
N ILE A 39 20.07 -16.68 4.21
CA ILE A 39 19.10 -15.65 4.60
C ILE A 39 19.41 -15.15 6.01
N HIS A 40 19.64 -16.07 6.96
CA HIS A 40 20.01 -15.74 8.35
C HIS A 40 21.31 -14.94 8.47
N TYR A 41 22.25 -15.11 7.54
CA TYR A 41 23.45 -14.29 7.49
C TYR A 41 23.14 -12.79 7.28
N TYR A 42 22.14 -12.47 6.46
CA TYR A 42 21.72 -11.09 6.21
C TYR A 42 20.69 -10.60 7.23
N PHE A 43 19.77 -11.46 7.63
CA PHE A 43 18.65 -11.14 8.51
C PHE A 43 18.51 -12.24 9.58
N PRO A 44 19.12 -12.04 10.77
CA PRO A 44 19.12 -13.04 11.84
C PRO A 44 17.72 -13.48 12.22
N THR A 45 16.77 -12.54 12.29
CA THR A 45 15.37 -12.77 12.59
C THR A 45 14.44 -12.34 11.46
N LYS A 46 13.21 -12.85 11.48
CA LYS A 46 12.15 -12.42 10.59
C LYS A 46 11.73 -10.96 10.84
N GLU A 47 11.88 -10.49 12.08
CA GLU A 47 11.66 -9.08 12.44
C GLU A 47 12.66 -8.18 11.75
N ASP A 48 13.96 -8.51 11.76
CA ASP A 48 15.00 -7.72 11.08
C ASP A 48 14.68 -7.55 9.59
N LEU A 49 14.25 -8.63 8.94
CA LEU A 49 13.84 -8.61 7.54
C LEU A 49 12.55 -7.81 7.33
N GLY A 50 11.56 -7.98 8.21
CA GLY A 50 10.30 -7.22 8.16
C GLY A 50 10.51 -5.72 8.30
N LEU A 51 11.36 -5.30 9.24
CA LEU A 51 11.70 -3.90 9.44
C LEU A 51 12.41 -3.31 8.21
N GLU A 52 13.32 -4.06 7.61
CA GLU A 52 13.99 -3.61 6.38
C GLU A 52 13.01 -3.45 5.22
N VAL A 53 12.07 -4.40 5.05
CA VAL A 53 11.01 -4.30 4.04
C VAL A 53 10.16 -3.05 4.28
N LEU A 54 9.79 -2.76 5.52
CA LEU A 54 8.96 -1.59 5.84
C LEU A 54 9.71 -0.27 5.67
N ASN A 55 10.99 -0.21 6.03
CA ASN A 55 11.82 0.96 5.76
C ASN A 55 11.93 1.21 4.25
N ASN A 56 12.14 0.15 3.45
CA ASN A 56 12.11 0.25 1.99
C ASN A 56 10.73 0.70 1.47
N GLU A 57 9.63 0.26 2.10
CA GLU A 57 8.30 0.67 1.68
C GLU A 57 8.04 2.17 1.96
N ILE A 58 8.54 2.70 3.09
CA ILE A 58 8.52 4.14 3.41
C ILE A 58 9.25 4.92 2.32
N GLU A 59 10.50 4.54 2.02
CA GLU A 59 11.29 5.20 0.96
C GLU A 59 10.60 5.11 -0.41
N ARG A 60 9.97 3.97 -0.73
CA ARG A 60 9.21 3.81 -1.98
C ARG A 60 8.02 4.76 -2.07
N PHE A 61 7.27 4.95 -0.98
CA PHE A 61 6.15 5.90 -0.96
C PHE A 61 6.63 7.34 -1.05
N GLN A 62 7.67 7.71 -0.31
CA GLN A 62 8.24 9.06 -0.36
C GLN A 62 8.73 9.43 -1.77
N ASN A 63 9.46 8.51 -2.42
CA ASN A 63 9.89 8.70 -3.80
C ASN A 63 8.70 8.74 -4.77
N TRP A 64 7.67 7.91 -4.55
CA TRP A 64 6.48 7.93 -5.38
C TRP A 64 5.71 9.25 -5.27
N PHE A 65 5.53 9.79 -4.06
CA PHE A 65 4.91 11.09 -3.83
C PHE A 65 5.67 12.21 -4.54
N ALA A 66 6.99 12.24 -4.42
CA ALA A 66 7.83 13.25 -5.09
C ALA A 66 7.73 13.17 -6.63
N ASN A 67 7.64 11.96 -7.20
CA ASN A 67 7.55 11.78 -8.65
C ASN A 67 6.23 12.27 -9.26
N ILE A 68 5.19 12.46 -8.45
CA ILE A 68 3.86 12.90 -8.92
C ILE A 68 3.47 14.26 -8.33
N GLU A 69 4.40 14.97 -7.67
CA GLU A 69 4.15 16.22 -6.96
C GLU A 69 3.61 17.32 -7.89
N ASP A 70 4.10 17.38 -9.13
CA ASP A 70 3.72 18.39 -10.13
C ASP A 70 2.43 18.04 -10.90
N LEU A 71 1.83 16.88 -10.67
CA LEU A 71 0.57 16.50 -11.30
C LEU A 71 -0.62 17.26 -10.68
N SER A 72 -1.73 17.38 -11.42
CA SER A 72 -2.95 17.94 -10.83
C SER A 72 -3.50 17.06 -9.71
N CYS A 73 -4.29 17.64 -8.80
CA CYS A 73 -4.97 16.90 -7.73
C CYS A 73 -5.71 15.64 -8.25
N TRP A 74 -6.39 15.75 -9.40
CA TRP A 74 -7.03 14.61 -10.07
C TRP A 74 -6.03 13.54 -10.50
N GLN A 75 -4.97 13.92 -11.19
CA GLN A 75 -3.95 12.99 -11.67
C GLN A 75 -3.23 12.30 -10.52
N LYS A 76 -2.95 13.00 -9.41
CA LYS A 76 -2.40 12.42 -8.18
C LYS A 76 -3.33 11.36 -7.60
N LEU A 77 -4.63 11.65 -7.51
CA LEU A 77 -5.62 10.71 -6.99
C LEU A 77 -5.79 9.48 -7.91
N GLU A 78 -5.80 9.67 -9.22
CA GLU A 78 -5.84 8.58 -10.20
C GLU A 78 -4.60 7.69 -10.09
N ALA A 79 -3.40 8.28 -10.01
CA ALA A 79 -2.17 7.53 -9.79
C ALA A 79 -2.24 6.72 -8.47
N PHE A 80 -2.88 7.27 -7.43
CA PHE A 80 -3.10 6.53 -6.18
C PHE A 80 -4.04 5.33 -6.37
N PHE A 81 -5.10 5.47 -7.16
CA PHE A 81 -5.97 4.36 -7.52
C PHE A 81 -5.23 3.28 -8.32
N GLU A 82 -4.39 3.67 -9.27
CA GLU A 82 -3.58 2.77 -10.10
C GLU A 82 -2.60 1.94 -9.27
N LEU A 83 -2.06 2.48 -8.16
CA LEU A 83 -1.23 1.70 -7.25
C LEU A 83 -1.95 0.44 -6.73
N TYR A 84 -3.27 0.50 -6.53
CA TYR A 84 -4.06 -0.64 -6.09
C TYR A 84 -4.44 -1.56 -7.25
N ASP A 85 -4.62 -1.04 -8.47
CA ASP A 85 -4.86 -1.86 -9.67
C ASP A 85 -3.69 -2.79 -9.95
N VAL A 86 -2.46 -2.28 -9.84
CA VAL A 86 -1.24 -3.09 -9.97
C VAL A 86 -1.25 -4.25 -8.96
N ARG A 87 -1.71 -4.01 -7.73
CA ARG A 87 -1.81 -5.08 -6.71
C ARG A 87 -2.82 -6.14 -7.07
N LEU A 88 -3.96 -5.75 -7.66
CA LEU A 88 -4.96 -6.72 -8.12
C LEU A 88 -4.43 -7.59 -9.25
N ILE A 89 -3.76 -6.99 -10.24
CA ILE A 89 -3.13 -7.73 -11.35
C ILE A 89 -2.08 -8.72 -10.81
N GLU A 90 -1.29 -8.32 -9.83
CA GLU A 90 -0.27 -9.16 -9.21
C GLU A 90 -0.83 -10.16 -8.17
N GLN A 91 -2.15 -10.21 -7.96
CA GLN A 91 -2.83 -11.00 -6.92
C GLN A 91 -2.24 -10.77 -5.52
N GLN A 92 -2.00 -9.51 -5.19
CA GLN A 92 -1.41 -9.03 -3.94
C GLN A 92 -2.41 -8.19 -3.15
N MET A 93 -2.22 -8.12 -1.83
CA MET A 93 -2.80 -7.07 -0.99
C MET A 93 -1.89 -5.83 -1.04
N CYS A 94 -2.38 -4.70 -0.52
CA CYS A 94 -1.50 -3.59 -0.15
C CYS A 94 -0.82 -3.85 1.21
N MET A 95 0.26 -3.09 1.51
CA MET A 95 1.02 -3.26 2.75
C MET A 95 0.14 -3.05 4.00
N LEU A 96 -0.71 -2.01 3.98
CA LEU A 96 -1.66 -1.71 5.05
C LEU A 96 -2.65 -2.87 5.24
N GLY A 97 -3.30 -3.33 4.17
CA GLY A 97 -4.25 -4.44 4.24
C GLY A 97 -3.61 -5.74 4.76
N SER A 98 -2.37 -6.00 4.37
CA SER A 98 -1.59 -7.16 4.83
C SER A 98 -1.27 -7.07 6.33
N LEU A 99 -0.74 -5.94 6.82
CA LEU A 99 -0.24 -5.83 8.19
C LEU A 99 -1.29 -5.43 9.23
N CYS A 100 -2.24 -4.54 8.89
CA CYS A 100 -3.26 -4.07 9.83
C CYS A 100 -4.09 -5.23 10.41
N SER A 101 -4.38 -6.25 9.61
CA SER A 101 -5.09 -7.46 10.06
C SER A 101 -4.35 -8.26 11.13
N SER A 102 -3.03 -8.09 11.22
CA SER A 102 -2.15 -8.80 12.16
C SER A 102 -1.50 -7.90 13.21
N PHE A 103 -1.93 -6.63 13.29
CA PHE A 103 -1.27 -5.55 14.03
C PHE A 103 -0.93 -5.91 15.49
N PHE A 104 -1.89 -6.43 16.24
CA PHE A 104 -1.68 -6.79 17.66
C PHE A 104 -0.86 -8.07 17.86
N THR A 105 -0.41 -8.68 16.78
CA THR A 105 0.25 -9.98 16.82
C THR A 105 1.67 -9.92 16.26
N VAL A 106 2.07 -8.76 15.73
CA VAL A 106 3.46 -8.43 15.37
C VAL A 106 4.11 -7.62 16.50
N THR A 107 5.42 -7.47 16.46
CA THR A 107 6.21 -6.77 17.47
C THR A 107 5.95 -5.25 17.44
N GLU A 108 6.24 -4.55 18.54
CA GLU A 108 6.08 -3.09 18.63
C GLU A 108 6.87 -2.35 17.55
N ALA A 109 8.09 -2.80 17.23
CA ALA A 109 8.90 -2.19 16.19
C ALA A 109 8.22 -2.24 14.80
N ILE A 110 7.60 -3.37 14.46
CA ILE A 110 6.83 -3.52 13.21
C ILE A 110 5.56 -2.66 13.25
N GLN A 111 4.88 -2.61 14.40
CA GLN A 111 3.70 -1.75 14.59
C GLN A 111 4.05 -0.28 14.35
N ASP A 112 5.16 0.20 14.89
CA ASP A 112 5.58 1.59 14.77
C ASP A 112 5.95 1.94 13.32
N ARG A 113 6.62 1.04 12.59
CA ARG A 113 6.87 1.22 11.15
C ARG A 113 5.58 1.23 10.33
N LEU A 114 4.61 0.39 10.66
CA LEU A 114 3.31 0.43 9.99
C LEU A 114 2.58 1.75 10.23
N LYS A 115 2.58 2.26 11.47
CA LYS A 115 1.97 3.56 11.81
C LYS A 115 2.59 4.69 10.99
N LEU A 116 3.91 4.69 10.82
CA LEU A 116 4.60 5.69 9.98
C LEU A 116 4.11 5.64 8.53
N ILE A 117 4.09 4.46 7.91
CA ILE A 117 3.57 4.31 6.54
C ILE A 117 2.12 4.78 6.43
N MET A 118 1.28 4.42 7.40
CA MET A 118 -0.12 4.83 7.43
C MET A 118 -0.28 6.35 7.51
N ASN A 119 0.45 6.98 8.43
CA ASN A 119 0.41 8.43 8.62
C ASN A 119 0.93 9.16 7.37
N ASP A 120 2.04 8.72 6.78
CA ASP A 120 2.61 9.35 5.58
C ASP A 120 1.62 9.29 4.39
N ILE A 121 0.95 8.14 4.18
CA ILE A 121 -0.07 7.99 3.13
C ILE A 121 -1.30 8.85 3.43
N GLU A 122 -1.76 8.86 4.68
CA GLU A 122 -2.93 9.65 5.07
C GLU A 122 -2.64 11.14 4.90
N GLU A 123 -1.52 11.65 5.41
CA GLU A 123 -1.12 13.05 5.29
C GLU A 123 -0.97 13.47 3.83
N TRP A 124 -0.33 12.63 3.00
CA TRP A 124 -0.23 12.89 1.56
C TRP A 124 -1.60 12.97 0.89
N LEU A 125 -2.49 12.00 1.15
CA LEU A 125 -3.83 11.99 0.55
C LEU A 125 -4.66 13.17 1.03
N ILE A 126 -4.55 13.56 2.31
CA ILE A 126 -5.16 14.79 2.84
C ILE A 126 -4.67 16.01 2.05
N GLY A 127 -3.38 16.10 1.75
CA GLY A 127 -2.82 17.15 0.90
C GLY A 127 -3.49 17.21 -0.47
N VAL A 128 -3.58 16.07 -1.16
CA VAL A 128 -4.24 15.97 -2.49
C VAL A 128 -5.70 16.40 -2.44
N ILE A 129 -6.45 15.97 -1.41
CA ILE A 129 -7.86 16.36 -1.26
C ILE A 129 -8.00 17.86 -0.97
N ASN A 130 -7.14 18.44 -0.13
CA ASN A 130 -7.15 19.88 0.14
C ASN A 130 -6.82 20.70 -1.11
N GLU A 131 -5.83 20.27 -1.91
CA GLU A 131 -5.47 20.88 -3.18
C GLU A 131 -6.69 20.93 -4.12
N GLY A 132 -7.36 19.80 -4.31
CA GLY A 132 -8.54 19.75 -5.19
C GLY A 132 -9.73 20.55 -4.67
N VAL A 133 -9.91 20.69 -3.36
CA VAL A 133 -10.94 21.60 -2.80
C VAL A 133 -10.56 23.06 -3.05
N ALA A 134 -9.31 23.45 -2.86
CA ALA A 134 -8.83 24.81 -3.06
C ALA A 134 -8.90 25.24 -4.55
N GLU A 135 -8.73 24.28 -5.46
CA GLU A 135 -8.84 24.46 -6.91
C GLU A 135 -10.28 24.34 -7.44
N GLU A 136 -11.27 24.14 -6.56
CA GLU A 136 -12.68 23.84 -6.91
C GLU A 136 -12.85 22.59 -7.80
N ALA A 137 -11.84 21.73 -7.85
CA ALA A 137 -11.83 20.48 -8.60
C ALA A 137 -12.56 19.35 -7.87
N PHE A 138 -12.59 19.39 -6.53
CA PHE A 138 -13.30 18.44 -5.66
C PHE A 138 -14.40 19.15 -4.87
N ASN A 139 -15.58 18.53 -4.80
CA ASN A 139 -16.67 19.00 -3.95
C ASN A 139 -17.35 17.81 -3.25
N PHE A 140 -17.51 17.86 -1.95
CA PHE A 140 -18.10 16.78 -1.15
C PHE A 140 -18.57 17.31 0.20
N VAL A 141 -19.36 16.49 0.91
CA VAL A 141 -19.80 16.78 2.27
C VAL A 141 -18.74 16.32 3.28
N GLY A 142 -18.41 17.18 4.24
CA GLY A 142 -17.51 16.88 5.37
C GLY A 142 -16.12 17.49 5.21
N GLU A 143 -15.21 17.11 6.11
CA GLU A 143 -13.85 17.63 6.14
C GLU A 143 -12.92 16.86 5.17
N PRO A 144 -11.96 17.52 4.50
CA PRO A 144 -10.97 16.86 3.64
C PRO A 144 -10.25 15.68 4.29
N LYS A 145 -9.89 15.81 5.57
CA LYS A 145 -9.26 14.74 6.36
C LYS A 145 -10.13 13.48 6.49
N ASP A 146 -11.43 13.65 6.61
CA ASP A 146 -12.35 12.54 6.81
C ASP A 146 -12.67 11.88 5.46
N LYS A 147 -12.76 12.67 4.38
CA LYS A 147 -12.88 12.13 3.01
C LYS A 147 -11.63 11.35 2.59
N ALA A 148 -10.43 11.83 2.92
CA ALA A 148 -9.18 11.10 2.67
C ALA A 148 -9.19 9.72 3.36
N LYS A 149 -9.62 9.64 4.63
CA LYS A 149 -9.78 8.37 5.35
C LYS A 149 -10.79 7.44 4.67
N VAL A 150 -11.95 7.96 4.26
CA VAL A 150 -12.96 7.17 3.54
C VAL A 150 -12.36 6.55 2.28
N ILE A 151 -11.63 7.34 1.48
CA ILE A 151 -10.96 6.85 0.26
C ILE A 151 -9.93 5.78 0.62
N LEU A 152 -9.01 6.06 1.55
CA LEU A 152 -7.95 5.13 1.94
C LEU A 152 -8.53 3.80 2.45
N CYS A 153 -9.47 3.84 3.41
CA CYS A 153 -10.11 2.66 3.96
C CYS A 153 -10.87 1.87 2.89
N SER A 154 -11.56 2.57 1.98
CA SER A 154 -12.28 1.95 0.87
C SER A 154 -11.33 1.19 -0.04
N LEU A 155 -10.21 1.79 -0.46
CA LEU A 155 -9.25 1.13 -1.36
C LEU A 155 -8.57 -0.07 -0.69
N VAL A 156 -8.16 0.06 0.58
CA VAL A 156 -7.53 -1.03 1.35
C VAL A 156 -8.48 -2.22 1.46
N ALA A 157 -9.73 -2.00 1.88
CA ALA A 157 -10.73 -3.05 1.98
C ALA A 157 -11.17 -3.56 0.61
N GLY A 158 -11.26 -2.67 -0.39
CA GLY A 158 -11.66 -2.99 -1.75
C GLY A 158 -10.74 -4.01 -2.40
N VAL A 159 -9.42 -3.89 -2.22
CA VAL A 159 -8.47 -4.90 -2.70
C VAL A 159 -8.66 -6.25 -2.00
N GLN A 160 -8.94 -6.26 -0.69
CA GLN A 160 -9.21 -7.50 0.03
C GLN A 160 -10.49 -8.17 -0.45
N PHE A 161 -11.55 -7.39 -0.69
CA PHE A 161 -12.85 -7.91 -1.10
C PHE A 161 -12.82 -8.42 -2.54
N THR A 162 -12.14 -7.72 -3.45
CA THR A 162 -12.00 -8.13 -4.86
C THR A 162 -11.30 -9.49 -4.98
N ARG A 163 -10.42 -9.86 -4.05
CA ARG A 163 -9.82 -11.21 -4.02
C ARG A 163 -10.82 -12.32 -3.70
N ALA A 164 -11.93 -12.00 -3.05
CA ALA A 164 -12.96 -12.94 -2.62
C ALA A 164 -14.25 -12.86 -3.46
N LEU A 165 -14.43 -11.78 -4.20
CA LEU A 165 -15.63 -11.44 -4.96
C LEU A 165 -15.34 -11.34 -6.47
N GLU A 166 -16.31 -10.85 -7.23
CA GLU A 166 -16.24 -10.68 -8.69
C GLU A 166 -15.16 -9.67 -9.12
N GLU A 167 -14.66 -9.84 -10.35
CA GLU A 167 -13.53 -9.07 -10.91
C GLU A 167 -13.81 -7.55 -11.03
N ASP A 168 -15.07 -7.13 -11.14
CA ASP A 168 -15.45 -5.72 -11.32
C ASP A 168 -15.67 -4.95 -10.01
N TYR A 169 -15.56 -5.62 -8.85
CA TYR A 169 -15.84 -5.02 -7.54
C TYR A 169 -15.01 -3.74 -7.31
N PHE A 170 -13.70 -3.81 -7.54
CA PHE A 170 -12.81 -2.68 -7.33
C PHE A 170 -13.06 -1.54 -8.32
N THR A 171 -13.38 -1.88 -9.56
CA THR A 171 -13.72 -0.89 -10.61
C THR A 171 -14.96 -0.10 -10.22
N ARG A 172 -16.02 -0.78 -9.76
CA ARG A 172 -17.25 -0.12 -9.27
C ARG A 172 -16.99 0.74 -8.04
N LEU A 173 -16.16 0.27 -7.11
CA LEU A 173 -15.76 1.05 -5.93
C LEU A 173 -15.04 2.35 -6.31
N LYS A 174 -14.01 2.27 -7.16
CA LYS A 174 -13.29 3.47 -7.62
C LYS A 174 -14.20 4.44 -8.36
N HIS A 175 -15.11 3.93 -9.20
CA HIS A 175 -16.10 4.74 -9.88
C HIS A 175 -16.99 5.50 -8.88
N GLN A 176 -17.48 4.84 -7.83
CA GLN A 176 -18.27 5.50 -6.79
C GLN A 176 -17.48 6.58 -6.05
N LEU A 177 -16.22 6.31 -5.70
CA LEU A 177 -15.35 7.31 -5.03
C LEU A 177 -15.12 8.55 -5.90
N ARG A 178 -15.02 8.39 -7.22
CA ARG A 178 -14.94 9.51 -8.18
C ARG A 178 -16.20 10.37 -8.19
N LEU A 179 -17.38 9.74 -8.25
CA LEU A 179 -18.66 10.44 -8.21
C LEU A 179 -18.84 11.23 -6.91
N GLU A 180 -18.40 10.67 -5.78
CA GLU A 180 -18.48 11.33 -4.47
C GLU A 180 -17.63 12.59 -4.35
N LEU A 181 -16.61 12.74 -5.17
CA LEU A 181 -15.78 13.95 -5.26
C LEU A 181 -16.31 14.95 -6.29
N ASN A 182 -17.53 14.70 -6.80
CA ASN A 182 -18.24 15.51 -7.78
C ASN A 182 -17.57 15.55 -9.17
N ILE A 183 -16.93 14.45 -9.58
CA ILE A 183 -16.60 14.27 -11.00
C ILE A 183 -17.91 14.18 -11.78
N HIS A 184 -18.16 15.17 -12.64
CA HIS A 184 -18.95 14.94 -13.83
C HIS A 184 -18.13 13.98 -14.70
N THR A 185 -18.44 12.69 -14.64
CA THR A 185 -17.85 11.71 -15.55
C THR A 185 -18.42 12.05 -16.91
N ASN A 186 -17.70 12.88 -17.68
CA ASN A 186 -17.95 12.96 -19.10
C ASN A 186 -17.50 11.61 -19.67
N ASP A 187 -18.51 10.83 -20.05
CA ASP A 187 -18.52 9.56 -20.77
C ASP A 187 -17.22 9.15 -21.49
#